data_AF-A0A845RRN5-F1
#
_entry.id   AF-A0A845RRN5-F1
#
_cell.length_a   1.000
_cell.length_b   1.000
_cell.length_c   1.000
_cell.angle_alpha   90.00
_cell.angle_beta   90.00
_cell.angle_gamma   90.00
#
_symmetry.space_group_name_H-M   'P 1'
#
loop_
_entity.id
_entity.type
_entity.pdbx_description
1 polymer ?
#
loop_
_entity_poly.entity_id
_entity_poly.type
_entity_poly.pdbx_seq_one_letter_code
_entity_poly.pdbx_strand_id
1 'polypeptide(L)'
;MEKQTVDKALFGQRFSELLRISGETTYSIAAALSMSPGTISRYANGLMAPKIPTVQSLAARFGVDPQWLMGRNVPKYPKPDTSAAIDDGLAQYLEELKNRSELRMLFSVSKNATREDVMRAVAIIEALKKEEEGRS
;
A
#
# COMPACT_ATOMS: atom_id res chain seq x y z
N MET A 1 29.81 9.66 10.82
CA MET A 1 28.34 9.47 10.87
C MET A 1 27.75 10.17 9.67
N GLU A 2 27.38 9.43 8.63
CA GLU A 2 26.68 10.02 7.48
C GLU A 2 25.38 10.66 7.97
N LYS A 3 25.18 11.95 7.70
CA LYS A 3 23.92 12.60 8.03
C LYS A 3 22.82 11.86 7.27
N GLN A 4 21.87 11.26 8.00
CA GLN A 4 20.66 10.69 7.40
C GLN A 4 19.83 11.82 6.80
N THR A 5 20.19 12.26 5.60
CA THR A 5 19.49 13.32 4.86
C THR A 5 18.45 12.69 3.95
N VAL A 6 17.23 13.20 4.04
CA VAL A 6 16.12 12.83 3.15
C VAL A 6 16.35 13.47 1.78
N ASP A 7 16.30 12.68 0.71
CA ASP A 7 16.23 13.23 -0.64
C ASP A 7 14.82 13.77 -0.87
N LYS A 8 14.68 15.10 -0.79
CA LYS A 8 13.37 15.76 -0.91
C LYS A 8 12.69 15.53 -2.26
N ALA A 9 13.46 15.43 -3.35
CA ALA A 9 12.88 15.26 -4.68
C ALA A 9 12.30 13.86 -4.84
N LEU A 10 13.10 12.84 -4.47
CA LEU A 10 12.67 11.46 -4.56
C LEU A 10 11.60 11.10 -3.50
N PHE A 11 11.69 11.69 -2.30
CA PHE A 11 10.64 11.64 -1.29
C PHE A 11 9.31 12.16 -1.86
N GLY A 12 9.32 13.35 -2.46
CA GLY A 12 8.10 13.96 -3.00
C GLY A 12 7.44 13.12 -4.09
N GLN A 13 8.25 12.59 -5.01
CA GLN A 13 7.77 11.66 -6.05
C GLN A 13 7.11 10.42 -5.44
N ARG A 14 7.81 9.73 -4.52
CA ARG A 14 7.33 8.50 -3.88
C ARG A 14 6.09 8.77 -3.03
N PHE A 15 6.07 9.85 -2.27
CA PHE A 15 4.93 10.22 -1.45
C PHE A 15 3.70 10.59 -2.29
N SER A 16 3.88 11.32 -3.39
CA SER A 16 2.79 11.65 -4.32
C SER A 16 2.21 10.39 -4.99
N GLU A 17 3.04 9.41 -5.32
CA GLU A 17 2.59 8.10 -5.79
C GLU A 17 1.73 7.41 -4.73
N LEU A 18 2.16 7.40 -3.46
CA LEU A 18 1.41 6.80 -2.36
C LEU A 18 0.03 7.43 -2.17
N LEU A 19 -0.08 8.75 -2.19
CA LEU A 19 -1.36 9.46 -2.14
C LEU A 19 -2.31 9.01 -3.26
N ARG A 20 -1.78 8.92 -4.49
CA ARG A 20 -2.56 8.52 -5.67
C ARG A 20 -3.07 7.09 -5.57
N ILE A 21 -2.23 6.13 -5.16
CA ILE A 21 -2.62 4.72 -5.10
C ILE A 21 -3.56 4.42 -3.93
N SER A 22 -3.44 5.15 -2.82
CA SER A 22 -4.29 4.93 -1.65
C SER A 22 -5.59 5.73 -1.70
N GLY A 23 -5.70 6.71 -2.61
CA GLY A 23 -6.80 7.68 -2.63
C GLY A 23 -6.75 8.69 -1.48
N GLU A 24 -5.60 8.82 -0.80
CA GLU A 24 -5.41 9.79 0.26
C GLU A 24 -5.09 11.16 -0.34
N THR A 25 -5.46 12.22 0.37
CA THR A 25 -5.21 13.61 -0.05
C THR A 25 -4.21 14.28 0.89
N THR A 26 -3.65 15.41 0.47
CA THR A 26 -2.83 16.24 1.37
C THR A 26 -3.60 16.68 2.61
N TYR A 27 -4.93 16.87 2.51
CA TYR A 27 -5.81 17.22 3.63
C TYR A 27 -6.01 16.07 4.61
N SER A 28 -6.26 14.86 4.13
CA SER A 28 -6.45 13.70 5.02
C SER A 28 -5.17 13.35 5.77
N ILE A 29 -4.02 13.44 5.11
CA ILE A 29 -2.71 13.26 5.77
C ILE A 29 -2.41 14.40 6.75
N ALA A 30 -2.74 15.64 6.39
CA ALA A 30 -2.56 16.79 7.28
C ALA A 30 -3.36 16.63 8.57
N ALA A 31 -4.62 16.21 8.48
CA ALA A 31 -5.45 15.89 9.64
C ALA A 31 -4.83 14.76 10.48
N ALA A 32 -4.40 13.66 9.85
CA ALA A 32 -3.84 12.50 10.54
C ALA A 32 -2.53 12.82 11.30
N LEU A 33 -1.71 13.74 10.78
CA LEU A 33 -0.44 14.13 11.38
C LEU A 33 -0.51 15.42 12.20
N SER A 34 -1.71 16.02 12.35
CA SER A 34 -1.89 17.33 12.98
C SER A 34 -0.95 18.40 12.40
N MET A 35 -0.82 18.41 11.07
CA MET A 35 -0.02 19.37 10.31
C MET A 35 -0.92 20.22 9.40
N SER A 36 -0.37 21.30 8.84
CA SER A 36 -1.11 22.07 7.82
C SER A 36 -1.10 21.33 6.46
N PRO A 37 -2.19 21.41 5.66
CA PRO A 37 -2.21 20.90 4.29
C PRO A 37 -1.09 21.47 3.41
N GLY A 38 -0.72 22.74 3.64
CA GLY A 38 0.38 23.39 2.95
C GLY A 38 1.74 22.73 3.24
N THR A 39 1.97 22.29 4.47
CA THR A 39 3.19 21.56 4.84
C THR A 39 3.26 20.21 4.13
N ILE A 40 2.16 19.45 4.13
CA ILE A 40 2.09 18.15 3.43
C ILE A 40 2.25 18.32 1.92
N SER A 41 1.64 19.37 1.34
CA SER A 41 1.81 19.70 -0.08
C SER A 41 3.27 20.02 -0.43
N ARG A 42 3.98 20.77 0.42
CA ARG A 42 5.42 21.03 0.22
C ARG A 42 6.26 19.75 0.25
N TYR A 43 5.89 18.76 1.07
CA TYR A 43 6.54 17.46 1.07
C TYR A 43 6.27 16.69 -0.22
N ALA A 44 5.01 16.59 -0.66
CA ALA A 44 4.61 15.90 -1.88
C ALA A 44 5.29 16.49 -3.14
N ASN A 45 5.47 17.82 -3.17
CA ASN A 45 6.14 18.51 -4.28
C ASN A 45 7.68 18.57 -4.14
N GLY A 46 8.28 17.94 -3.12
CA GLY A 46 9.72 17.96 -2.89
C GLY A 46 10.32 19.34 -2.58
N LEU A 47 9.46 20.31 -2.21
CA LEU A 47 9.85 21.67 -1.84
C LEU A 47 10.46 21.71 -0.43
N MET A 48 10.10 20.75 0.42
CA MET A 48 10.59 20.63 1.79
C MET A 48 10.84 19.16 2.13
N ALA A 49 11.93 18.88 2.84
CA ALA A 49 12.16 17.56 3.41
C ALA A 49 11.42 17.42 4.75
N PRO A 50 10.67 16.33 4.98
CA PRO A 50 10.13 16.03 6.30
C PRO A 50 11.24 15.63 7.27
N LYS A 51 10.97 15.79 8.57
CA LYS A 51 11.83 15.24 9.63
C LYS A 51 11.68 13.73 9.68
N ILE A 52 12.71 13.03 10.17
CA ILE A 52 12.71 11.56 10.30
C ILE A 52 11.46 11.02 11.02
N PRO A 53 10.97 11.59 12.14
CA PRO A 53 9.75 11.10 12.77
C PRO A 53 8.52 11.16 11.86
N THR A 54 8.38 12.23 11.07
CA THR A 54 7.29 12.35 10.08
C THR A 54 7.41 11.30 8.99
N VAL A 55 8.64 11.00 8.53
CA VAL A 55 8.86 9.92 7.56
C VAL A 55 8.43 8.58 8.14
N GLN A 56 8.77 8.30 9.40
CA GLN A 56 8.38 7.06 10.07
C GLN A 56 6.85 6.93 10.18
N SER A 57 6.15 8.00 10.57
CA SER A 57 4.68 8.00 10.65
C SER A 57 4.03 7.77 9.28
N LEU A 58 4.54 8.40 8.22
CA LEU A 58 4.05 8.19 6.86
C LEU A 58 4.34 6.76 6.37
N ALA A 59 5.57 6.26 6.59
CA ALA A 59 5.97 4.92 6.21
C ALA A 59 5.08 3.85 6.86
N ALA A 60 4.82 3.99 8.17
CA ALA A 60 3.90 3.12 8.90
C ALA A 60 2.48 3.18 8.35
N ARG A 61 1.96 4.38 8.05
CA ARG A 61 0.61 4.56 7.49
C ARG A 61 0.44 3.89 6.13
N PHE A 62 1.44 3.99 5.27
CA PHE A 62 1.39 3.42 3.91
C PHE A 62 1.96 2.00 3.82
N GLY A 63 2.44 1.42 4.92
CA GLY A 63 3.04 0.09 4.95
C GLY A 63 4.30 -0.03 4.08
N VAL A 64 5.07 1.06 3.91
CA VAL A 64 6.30 1.08 3.11
C VAL A 64 7.54 1.19 3.98
N ASP A 65 8.70 0.87 3.42
CA ASP A 65 9.97 1.02 4.10
C ASP A 65 10.34 2.52 4.22
N PRO A 66 10.68 3.02 5.42
CA PRO A 66 11.02 4.42 5.62
C PRO A 66 12.29 4.84 4.88
N GLN A 67 13.26 3.95 4.72
CA GLN A 67 14.47 4.20 3.92
C GLN A 67 14.12 4.34 2.44
N TRP A 68 13.22 3.51 1.92
CA TRP A 68 12.67 3.71 0.58
C TRP A 68 11.96 5.05 0.51
N LEU A 69 11.09 5.39 1.46
CA LEU A 69 10.38 6.66 1.41
C LEU A 69 11.35 7.87 1.43
N MET A 70 12.48 7.78 2.13
CA MET A 70 13.55 8.81 2.14
C MET A 70 14.34 8.96 0.84
N GLY A 71 14.11 8.10 -0.16
CA GLY A 71 14.82 8.13 -1.44
C GLY A 71 15.99 7.13 -1.53
N ARG A 72 16.15 6.20 -0.59
CA ARG A 72 17.21 5.18 -0.70
C ARG A 72 16.85 4.10 -1.72
N ASN A 73 17.88 3.46 -2.25
CA ASN A 73 17.73 2.31 -3.14
C ASN A 73 17.56 1.01 -2.34
N VAL A 74 16.39 0.84 -1.73
CA VAL A 74 15.97 -0.37 -0.99
C VAL A 74 14.57 -0.79 -1.48
N PRO A 75 14.09 -2.02 -1.19
CA PRO A 75 12.74 -2.42 -1.57
C PRO A 75 11.65 -1.49 -0.99
N LYS A 76 10.58 -1.23 -1.76
CA LYS A 76 9.44 -0.37 -1.34
C LYS A 76 8.71 -0.92 -0.11
N TYR A 77 8.47 -2.22 -0.11
CA TYR A 77 7.80 -2.90 0.98
C TYR A 77 8.86 -3.63 1.81
N PRO A 78 8.85 -3.48 3.14
CA PRO A 78 9.71 -4.28 3.99
C PRO A 78 9.38 -5.76 3.74
N LYS A 79 10.39 -6.62 3.79
CA LYS A 79 10.14 -8.06 3.73
C LYS A 79 9.26 -8.41 4.93
N PRO A 80 8.12 -9.10 4.74
CA PRO A 80 7.31 -9.53 5.86
C PRO A 80 8.18 -10.36 6.78
N ASP A 81 8.20 -9.97 8.06
CA ASP A 81 8.88 -10.74 9.09
C ASP A 81 8.08 -12.02 9.30
N THR A 82 8.45 -13.04 8.56
CA THR A 82 7.82 -14.37 8.57
C THR A 82 8.01 -15.09 9.90
N SER A 83 8.79 -14.51 10.84
CA SER A 83 9.00 -15.04 12.18
C SER A 83 7.99 -14.54 13.23
N ALA A 84 7.30 -13.42 12.98
CA ALA A 84 6.50 -12.73 14.01
C ALA A 84 4.99 -12.69 13.74
N ALA A 85 4.51 -12.98 12.53
CA ALA A 85 3.09 -12.91 12.21
C ALA A 85 2.72 -13.86 11.06
N ILE A 86 2.77 -15.17 11.33
CA ILE A 86 1.79 -16.06 10.74
C ILE A 86 0.72 -16.22 11.81
N ASP A 87 -0.22 -15.29 11.84
CA ASP A 87 -1.54 -15.58 12.41
C ASP A 87 -2.07 -16.80 11.64
N ASP A 88 -2.64 -17.77 12.37
CA ASP A 88 -3.18 -19.03 11.87
C ASP A 88 -4.11 -18.81 10.65
N GLY A 89 -4.86 -17.70 10.64
CA GLY A 89 -5.70 -17.29 9.52
C GLY A 89 -4.91 -16.93 8.26
N LEU A 90 -3.81 -16.18 8.37
CA LEU A 90 -2.96 -15.84 7.21
C LEU A 90 -2.27 -17.10 6.65
N ALA A 91 -1.83 -18.01 7.53
CA ALA A 91 -1.28 -19.30 7.13
C ALA A 91 -2.29 -20.09 6.29
N GLN A 92 -3.53 -20.18 6.77
CA GLN A 92 -4.61 -20.88 6.10
C GLN A 92 -4.90 -20.29 4.73
N TYR A 93 -4.98 -18.96 4.61
CA TYR A 93 -5.18 -18.30 3.31
C TYR A 93 -4.02 -18.55 2.34
N LEU A 94 -2.77 -18.51 2.81
CA LEU A 94 -1.61 -18.77 1.98
C LEU A 94 -1.55 -20.23 1.51
N GLU A 95 -1.91 -21.18 2.38
CA GLU A 95 -1.96 -22.60 2.04
C GLU A 95 -3.08 -22.89 1.04
N GLU A 96 -4.25 -22.29 1.23
CA GLU A 96 -5.36 -22.40 0.28
C GLU A 96 -4.98 -21.81 -1.10
N LEU A 97 -4.40 -20.61 -1.11
CA LEU A 97 -3.90 -19.98 -2.34
C LEU A 97 -2.83 -20.84 -3.02
N LYS A 98 -1.94 -21.48 -2.25
CA LYS A 98 -0.87 -22.31 -2.78
C LYS A 98 -1.38 -23.59 -3.41
N ASN A 99 -2.38 -24.23 -2.80
CA ASN A 99 -2.89 -25.55 -3.19
C ASN A 99 -4.02 -25.50 -4.24
N ARG A 100 -4.71 -24.36 -4.41
CA ARG A 100 -5.78 -24.19 -5.40
C ARG A 100 -5.27 -23.45 -6.63
N SER A 101 -5.06 -24.19 -7.73
CA SER A 101 -4.50 -23.66 -8.97
C SER A 101 -5.31 -22.50 -9.57
N GLU A 102 -6.63 -22.53 -9.39
CA GLU A 102 -7.60 -21.54 -9.84
C GLU A 102 -7.46 -20.23 -9.05
N LEU A 103 -7.22 -20.30 -7.74
CA LEU A 103 -6.98 -19.12 -6.93
C LEU A 103 -5.66 -18.45 -7.29
N ARG A 104 -4.63 -19.24 -7.63
CA ARG A 104 -3.35 -18.71 -8.15
C ARG A 104 -3.54 -18.02 -9.48
N MET A 105 -4.36 -18.59 -10.36
CA MET A 105 -4.67 -17.99 -11.66
C MET A 105 -5.41 -16.66 -11.48
N LEU A 106 -6.44 -16.61 -10.62
CA LEU A 106 -7.14 -15.38 -10.28
C LEU A 106 -6.20 -14.31 -9.71
N PHE A 107 -5.33 -14.68 -8.78
CA PHE A 107 -4.33 -13.78 -8.20
C PHE A 107 -3.32 -13.29 -9.24
N SER A 108 -2.88 -14.17 -10.16
CA SER A 108 -1.95 -13.80 -11.23
C SER A 108 -2.57 -12.79 -12.21
N VAL A 109 -3.85 -12.97 -12.56
CA VAL A 109 -4.57 -12.07 -13.47
C VAL A 109 -4.85 -10.72 -12.79
N SER A 110 -5.17 -10.72 -11.49
CA SER A 110 -5.51 -9.49 -10.76
C SER A 110 -4.31 -8.61 -10.42
N LYS A 111 -3.06 -9.11 -10.54
CA LYS A 111 -1.83 -8.40 -10.16
C LYS A 111 -1.68 -7.00 -10.78
N ASN A 112 -2.20 -6.80 -11.99
CA ASN A 112 -2.17 -5.52 -12.70
C ASN A 112 -3.56 -4.88 -12.85
N ALA A 113 -4.59 -5.44 -12.22
CA ALA A 113 -5.95 -4.95 -12.29
C ALA A 113 -6.13 -3.68 -11.44
N THR A 114 -6.96 -2.74 -11.91
CA THR A 114 -7.34 -1.60 -11.09
C THR A 114 -8.32 -2.04 -10.00
N ARG A 115 -8.51 -1.19 -8.97
CA ARG A 115 -9.55 -1.42 -7.96
C ARG A 115 -10.92 -1.64 -8.61
N GLU A 116 -11.25 -0.86 -9.63
CA GLU A 116 -12.54 -0.95 -10.32
C GLU A 116 -12.69 -2.30 -11.04
N ASP A 117 -11.63 -2.78 -11.71
CA ASP A 117 -11.64 -4.08 -12.38
C ASP A 117 -11.83 -5.23 -11.38
N VAL A 118 -11.16 -5.17 -10.23
CA VAL A 118 -11.32 -6.17 -9.16
C VAL A 118 -12.75 -6.16 -8.62
N MET A 119 -13.33 -4.98 -8.37
CA MET A 119 -14.71 -4.86 -7.88
C MET A 119 -15.72 -5.38 -8.91
N ARG A 120 -15.51 -5.12 -10.20
CA ARG A 120 -16.35 -5.68 -11.28
C ARG A 120 -16.25 -7.21 -11.31
N ALA A 121 -15.06 -7.77 -11.17
CA ALA A 121 -14.88 -9.23 -11.12
C ALA A 121 -15.59 -9.86 -9.92
N VAL A 122 -15.52 -9.24 -8.73
CA VAL A 122 -16.25 -9.70 -7.53
C VAL A 122 -17.76 -9.72 -7.77
N ALA A 123 -18.31 -8.64 -8.34
CA ALA A 123 -19.75 -8.56 -8.63
C ALA A 123 -20.22 -9.66 -9.58
N ILE A 124 -19.42 -10.00 -10.59
CA ILE A 124 -19.71 -11.11 -11.52
C ILE A 124 -19.72 -12.45 -10.77
N ILE A 125 -18.71 -12.71 -9.94
CA ILE A 125 -18.62 -13.95 -9.16
C ILE A 125 -19.81 -14.09 -8.20
N GLU A 126 -20.20 -13.02 -7.51
CA GLU A 126 -21.37 -13.02 -6.63
C GLU A 126 -22.69 -13.28 -7.39
N ALA A 127 -22.84 -12.72 -8.60
CA ALA A 127 -24.00 -12.96 -9.44
C ALA A 127 -24.10 -14.44 -9.86
N LEU A 128 -22.98 -15.05 -10.25
CA LEU A 128 -22.92 -16.47 -10.61
C LEU A 128 -23.31 -17.39 -9.45
N LYS A 129 -22.85 -17.08 -8.22
CA LYS A 129 -23.22 -17.87 -7.03
C LYS A 129 -24.71 -17.81 -6.71
N LYS A 130 -25.33 -16.63 -6.81
CA LYS A 130 -26.78 -16.45 -6.57
C LYS A 130 -27.63 -17.20 -7.60
N GLU A 131 -27.16 -17.27 -8.84
CA GLU A 131 -27.81 -18.01 -9.93
C GLU A 131 -27.77 -19.54 -9.73
N GLU A 132 -26.73 -20.09 -9.08
CA GLU A 132 -26.66 -21.50 -8.72
C GLU A 132 -27.56 -21.83 -7.51
N GLU A 133 -27.60 -20.94 -6.52
CA GLU A 133 -28.45 -21.08 -5.32
C GLU A 133 -29.95 -20.99 -5.64
N GLY A 134 -30.36 -20.19 -6.62
CA GLY A 134 -31.76 -20.09 -7.07
C GLY A 134 -32.22 -21.21 -8.00
N ARG A 135 -31.30 -22.08 -8.46
CA ARG A 135 -31.59 -23.27 -9.29
C ARG A 135 -31.59 -24.58 -8.49
N SER A 136 -31.23 -24.52 -7.21
CA SER A 136 -31.25 -25.63 -6.24
C SER A 136 -32.50 -25.59 -5.37
#